data_AF-A0A0G1R501-F1
#
_entry.id   AF-A0A0G1R501-F1
#
_cell.length_a   1.000
_cell.length_b   1.000
_cell.length_c   1.000
_cell.angle_alpha   90.00
_cell.angle_beta   90.00
_cell.angle_gamma   90.00
#
_symmetry.space_group_name_H-M   'P 1'
#
loop_
_entity.id
_entity.type
_entity.pdbx_description
1 polymer ?
#
loop_
_entity_poly.entity_id
_entity_poly.type
_entity_poly.pdbx_seq_one_letter_code
_entity_poly.pdbx_strand_id
1 'polypeptide(L)'
;MKDLLTFIVKGITGKDNFEIAEETEGERSHFLVKAPEDSVGIIIGKEGRTIKAIRSLLKVRATLEKKGVSVSVEGALPDGRLLGEKGGKTGRGKPGKGLE
;
A
#
# COMPACT_ATOMS: atom_id res chain seq x y z
N MET A 1 -6.27 6.93 -9.05
CA MET A 1 -6.36 5.74 -8.17
C MET A 1 -6.58 6.10 -6.70
N LYS A 2 -6.07 7.23 -6.23
CA LYS A 2 -6.32 7.76 -4.87
C LYS A 2 -7.78 7.72 -4.42
N ASP A 3 -8.70 8.21 -5.25
CA ASP A 3 -10.14 8.26 -4.95
C ASP A 3 -10.73 6.89 -4.60
N LEU A 4 -10.39 5.86 -5.38
CA LEU A 4 -10.80 4.48 -5.12
C LEU A 4 -10.26 3.98 -3.77
N LEU A 5 -9.00 4.27 -3.46
CA LEU A 5 -8.40 3.87 -2.19
C LEU A 5 -9.07 4.59 -1.02
N THR A 6 -9.35 5.90 -1.14
CA THR A 6 -10.11 6.67 -0.15
C THR A 6 -11.48 6.07 0.08
N PHE A 7 -12.22 5.76 -0.98
CA PHE A 7 -13.55 5.18 -0.90
C PHE A 7 -13.54 3.82 -0.17
N ILE A 8 -12.60 2.94 -0.53
CA ILE A 8 -12.48 1.63 0.10
C ILE A 8 -12.08 1.75 1.58
N VAL A 9 -11.05 2.57 1.89
CA VAL A 9 -10.58 2.75 3.28
C VAL A 9 -11.72 3.30 4.14
N LYS A 10 -12.39 4.37 3.69
CA LYS A 10 -13.55 4.94 4.40
C LYS A 10 -14.67 3.92 4.62
N GLY A 11 -14.98 3.12 3.59
CA GLY A 11 -16.03 2.09 3.67
C GLY A 11 -15.72 0.97 4.66
N ILE A 12 -14.44 0.64 4.86
CA ILE A 12 -14.01 -0.43 5.78
C ILE A 12 -13.84 0.10 7.21
N THR A 13 -13.22 1.27 7.39
CA THR A 13 -12.94 1.83 8.73
C THR A 13 -14.14 2.53 9.34
N GLY A 14 -15.09 3.00 8.51
CA GLY A 14 -16.17 3.89 8.94
C GLY A 14 -15.69 5.22 9.50
N LYS A 15 -14.41 5.58 9.28
CA LYS A 15 -13.75 6.76 9.81
C LYS A 15 -13.11 7.54 8.67
N ASP A 16 -13.20 8.86 8.74
CA ASP A 16 -12.55 9.79 7.80
C ASP A 16 -11.17 10.26 8.29
N ASN A 17 -10.72 9.80 9.47
CA ASN A 17 -9.45 10.20 10.06
C ASN A 17 -8.28 9.36 9.51
N PHE A 18 -7.93 9.58 8.24
CA PHE A 18 -6.76 9.00 7.59
C PHE A 18 -6.25 9.92 6.49
N GLU A 19 -4.96 9.81 6.17
CA GLU A 19 -4.30 10.55 5.10
C GLU A 19 -3.75 9.59 4.06
N ILE A 20 -3.87 9.95 2.78
CA ILE A 20 -3.31 9.16 1.68
C ILE A 20 -2.33 10.03 0.92
N ALA A 21 -1.05 9.67 0.96
CA ALA A 21 -0.01 10.20 0.10
C ALA A 21 0.09 9.34 -1.17
N GLU A 22 0.26 10.00 -2.31
CA GLU A 22 0.49 9.37 -3.61
C GLU A 22 1.82 9.87 -4.15
N GLU A 23 2.74 8.96 -4.41
CA GLU A 23 4.02 9.23 -5.07
C GLU A 23 4.03 8.46 -6.39
N THR A 24 4.22 9.17 -7.50
CA THR A 24 4.29 8.53 -8.82
C THR A 24 5.71 8.64 -9.37
N GLU A 25 6.35 7.50 -9.59
CA GLU A 25 7.65 7.38 -10.22
C GLU A 25 7.50 6.67 -11.57
N GLY A 26 7.51 7.45 -12.65
CA GLY A 26 7.31 6.95 -14.02
C GLY A 26 5.96 6.23 -14.17
N GLU A 27 6.00 4.94 -14.49
CA GLU A 27 4.80 4.10 -14.64
C GLU A 27 4.37 3.43 -13.32
N ARG A 28 4.98 3.75 -12.18
CA ARG A 28 4.60 3.18 -10.88
C ARG A 28 4.00 4.22 -9.96
N SER A 29 2.86 3.90 -9.37
CA SER A 29 2.22 4.71 -8.32
C SER A 29 2.35 4.02 -6.97
N HIS A 30 2.89 4.73 -5.99
CA HIS A 30 3.07 4.32 -4.61
C HIS A 30 2.05 5.08 -3.75
N PHE A 31 1.24 4.34 -3.01
CA PHE A 31 0.25 4.88 -2.10
C PHE A 31 0.67 4.60 -0.67
N LEU A 32 0.73 5.64 0.16
CA LEU A 32 0.96 5.53 1.58
C LEU A 32 -0.30 5.97 2.33
N VAL A 33 -0.92 5.05 3.05
CA VAL A 33 -2.08 5.29 3.90
C VAL A 33 -1.61 5.46 5.34
N LYS A 34 -1.74 6.67 5.87
CA LYS A 34 -1.49 6.99 7.28
C LYS A 34 -2.82 7.02 8.01
N ALA A 35 -2.98 6.19 9.03
CA ALA A 35 -4.19 6.15 9.82
C ALA A 35 -3.86 5.89 11.30
N PRO A 36 -4.77 6.20 12.24
CA PRO A 36 -4.63 5.80 13.63
C PRO A 36 -4.49 4.28 13.77
N GLU A 37 -3.77 3.81 14.80
CA GLU A 37 -3.58 2.37 15.06
C GLU A 37 -4.90 1.58 15.04
N ASP A 38 -5.95 2.13 15.63
CA ASP A 38 -7.28 1.53 15.68
C ASP A 38 -7.88 1.29 14.27
N SER A 39 -7.58 2.18 13.32
CA SER A 39 -7.99 2.05 11.92
C SER A 39 -7.03 1.17 11.12
N VAL A 40 -5.73 1.21 11.40
CA VAL A 40 -4.72 0.38 10.71
C VAL A 40 -5.01 -1.11 10.93
N GLY A 41 -5.38 -1.51 12.15
CA GLY A 41 -5.78 -2.90 12.41
C GLY A 41 -6.92 -3.36 11.51
N ILE A 42 -7.91 -2.49 11.29
CA ILE A 42 -9.07 -2.74 10.43
C ILE A 42 -8.64 -2.80 8.94
N ILE A 43 -7.80 -1.87 8.49
CA ILE A 43 -7.31 -1.80 7.09
C ILE A 43 -6.46 -3.02 6.73
N ILE A 44 -5.57 -3.45 7.64
CA ILE A 44 -4.80 -4.68 7.45
C ILE A 44 -5.74 -5.88 7.46
N GLY A 45 -6.64 -5.93 8.44
CA GLY A 45 -7.58 -7.01 8.65
C GLY A 45 -6.92 -8.29 9.15
N LYS A 46 -7.74 -9.25 9.60
CA LYS A 46 -7.26 -10.54 10.11
C LYS A 46 -6.42 -11.26 9.05
N GLU A 47 -5.19 -11.65 9.40
CA GLU A 47 -4.21 -12.30 8.50
C GLU A 47 -3.83 -11.48 7.24
N GLY A 48 -4.08 -10.17 7.26
CA GLY A 48 -3.86 -9.30 6.12
C GLY A 48 -4.88 -9.51 4.97
N ARG A 49 -6.03 -10.15 5.23
CA ARG A 49 -7.04 -10.43 4.18
C ARG A 49 -7.57 -9.14 3.55
N THR A 50 -7.87 -8.14 4.36
CA THR A 50 -8.42 -6.86 3.91
C THR A 50 -7.43 -6.12 3.01
N ILE A 51 -6.18 -5.90 3.48
CA ILE A 51 -5.17 -5.21 2.67
C ILE A 51 -4.82 -5.96 1.38
N LYS A 52 -4.84 -7.30 1.39
CA LYS A 52 -4.65 -8.11 0.17
C LYS A 52 -5.77 -7.87 -0.84
N ALA A 53 -7.02 -7.80 -0.39
CA ALA A 53 -8.16 -7.50 -1.26
C ALA A 53 -8.05 -6.08 -1.87
N ILE A 54 -7.72 -5.09 -1.04
CA ILE A 54 -7.50 -3.69 -1.48
C ILE A 54 -6.41 -3.63 -2.55
N ARG A 55 -5.25 -4.27 -2.30
CA ARG A 55 -4.15 -4.33 -3.27
C ARG A 55 -4.55 -5.00 -4.58
N SER A 56 -5.36 -6.06 -4.52
CA SER A 56 -5.87 -6.75 -5.71
C SER A 56 -6.74 -5.82 -6.56
N LEU A 57 -7.68 -5.11 -5.93
CA LEU A 57 -8.57 -4.15 -6.62
C LEU A 57 -7.77 -3.02 -7.29
N LEU A 58 -6.81 -2.45 -6.58
CA LEU A 58 -5.95 -1.42 -7.15
C LEU A 58 -5.08 -1.96 -8.29
N LYS A 59 -4.59 -3.20 -8.17
CA LYS A 59 -3.80 -3.85 -9.23
C LYS A 59 -4.61 -4.05 -10.50
N VAL A 60 -5.90 -4.36 -10.41
CA VAL A 60 -6.78 -4.45 -11.60
C VAL A 60 -6.83 -3.10 -12.32
N ARG A 61 -7.05 -2.00 -11.60
CA ARG A 61 -7.10 -0.65 -12.18
C ARG A 61 -5.74 -0.25 -12.78
N ALA A 62 -4.66 -0.50 -12.06
CA ALA A 62 -3.30 -0.22 -12.52
C ALA A 62 -2.95 -1.02 -13.79
N THR A 63 -3.38 -2.28 -13.87
CA THR A 63 -3.19 -3.13 -15.07
C THR A 63 -3.89 -2.55 -16.29
N LEU A 64 -5.12 -2.02 -16.13
CA LEU A 64 -5.84 -1.35 -17.22
C LEU A 64 -5.11 -0.07 -17.68
N GLU A 65 -4.49 0.65 -16.75
CA GLU A 65 -3.67 1.83 -17.04
C GLU A 65 -2.24 1.51 -17.47
N LYS A 66 -1.86 0.22 -17.58
CA LYS A 66 -0.47 -0.24 -17.82
C LYS A 66 0.56 0.31 -16.82
N LYS A 67 0.11 0.62 -15.60
CA LYS A 67 0.94 1.13 -14.50
C LYS A 67 1.18 0.06 -13.44
N GLY A 68 2.29 0.19 -12.71
CA GLY A 68 2.51 -0.53 -11.46
C GLY A 68 1.85 0.20 -10.28
N VAL A 69 1.41 -0.54 -9.29
CA VAL A 69 0.86 0.03 -8.05
C VAL A 69 1.42 -0.68 -6.82
N SER A 70 1.72 0.09 -5.78
CA SER A 70 2.10 -0.42 -4.45
C SER A 70 1.37 0.36 -3.37
N VAL A 71 0.96 -0.33 -2.30
CA VAL A 71 0.19 0.26 -1.20
C VAL A 71 0.85 -0.12 0.12
N SER A 72 1.22 0.89 0.89
CA SER A 72 1.77 0.80 2.23
C SER A 72 0.80 1.42 3.23
N VAL A 73 0.73 0.85 4.42
CA VAL A 73 -0.12 1.35 5.51
C VAL A 73 0.79 1.58 6.71
N GLU A 74 0.75 2.78 7.26
CA GLU A 74 1.50 3.16 8.45
C GLU A 74 0.55 3.60 9.56
N GLY A 75 0.82 3.10 10.77
CA GLY A 75 0.18 3.57 11.99
C GLY A 75 0.81 4.88 12.41
N ALA A 76 0.01 5.94 12.48
CA ALA A 76 0.40 7.14 13.20
C ALA A 76 0.19 6.88 14.69
N LEU A 77 1.29 6.84 15.46
CA LEU A 77 1.23 6.92 16.92
C LEU A 77 0.64 8.28 17.31
N PRO A 78 -0.12 8.39 18.41
CA PRO A 78 -0.62 9.67 18.92
C PRO A 78 0.51 10.68 19.24
N ASP A 79 1.75 10.21 19.35
CA ASP A 79 2.97 10.99 19.63
C ASP A 79 3.76 11.36 18.36
N GLY A 80 3.24 11.10 17.16
CA GLY A 80 3.86 11.51 15.88
C GLY A 80 5.10 10.71 15.44
N ARG A 81 5.46 9.61 16.13
CA ARG A 81 6.57 8.73 15.71
C ARG A 81 6.08 7.74 14.64
N LEU A 82 6.81 7.65 13.53
CA LEU A 82 6.54 6.67 12.47
C LEU A 82 7.23 5.34 12.79
N LEU A 83 6.53 4.23 12.51
CA LEU A 83 7.01 2.87 12.75
C LEU A 83 8.04 2.47 11.68
N GLY A 84 9.32 2.76 11.96
CA GLY A 84 10.49 2.01 11.49
C GLY A 84 10.69 1.88 9.97
N GLU A 85 11.64 2.65 9.45
CA GLU A 85 12.37 2.32 8.22
C GLU A 85 12.99 0.91 8.34
N LYS A 86 12.29 -0.12 7.90
CA LYS A 86 12.92 -1.41 7.61
C LYS A 86 13.62 -1.32 6.26
N GLY A 87 14.90 -0.96 6.30
CA GLY A 87 15.86 -1.31 5.26
C GLY A 87 15.80 -2.82 4.95
N GLY A 88 15.80 -3.18 3.66
CA GLY A 88 15.60 -4.59 3.31
C GLY A 88 15.61 -4.95 1.82
N LYS A 89 16.76 -4.72 1.16
CA LYS A 89 17.31 -5.50 0.02
C LYS A 89 16.54 -5.46 -1.32
N THR A 90 17.00 -4.57 -2.19
CA THR A 90 17.19 -4.85 -3.61
C THR A 90 18.00 -6.14 -3.80
N GLY A 91 17.35 -7.20 -4.29
CA GLY A 91 18.00 -8.44 -4.70
C GLY A 91 17.51 -8.83 -6.10
N ARG A 92 17.91 -8.07 -7.12
CA ARG A 92 17.82 -8.51 -8.52
C ARG A 92 18.96 -9.50 -8.75
N GLY A 93 18.69 -10.78 -8.60
CA GLY A 93 19.56 -11.87 -9.03
C GLY A 93 18.81 -12.77 -10.00
N LYS A 94 18.89 -12.48 -11.31
CA LYS A 94 18.65 -13.49 -12.35
C LYS A 94 19.93 -14.34 -12.42
N PRO A 95 19.91 -15.65 -12.16
CA PRO A 95 20.97 -16.50 -12.70
C PRO A 95 20.73 -16.61 -14.21
N GLY A 96 21.64 -16.01 -14.97
CA GLY A 96 21.69 -16.13 -16.42
C GLY A 96 22.09 -17.53 -16.85
N LYS A 97 21.52 -17.94 -17.99
CA LYS A 97 21.97 -19.01 -18.87
C LYS A 97 23.50 -18.94 -19.13
N GLY A 98 24.17 -20.08 -18.98
CA GLY A 98 25.21 -20.59 -19.89
C GLY A 98 24.89 -22.10 -20.02
N LEU A 99 24.70 -22.76 -21.17
CA LEU A 99 25.43 -22.70 -22.44
C LEU A 99 26.93 -22.67 -22.18
N GLU A 100 27.50 -23.85 -21.96
CA GLU A 100 28.42 -24.56 -22.86
C GLU A 100 28.41 -26.06 -22.52
#